data_AF-A0A8S9WDT0-F1
#
_entry.id   AF-A0A8S9WDT0-F1
#
_cell.length_a   1.000
_cell.length_b   1.000
_cell.length_c   1.000
_cell.angle_alpha   90.00
_cell.angle_beta   90.00
_cell.angle_gamma   90.00
#
_symmetry.space_group_name_H-M   'P 1'
#
loop_
_entity.id
_entity.type
_entity.pdbx_description
1 polymer ?
#
loop_
_entity_poly.entity_id
_entity_poly.type
_entity_poly.pdbx_seq_one_letter_code
_entity_poly.pdbx_strand_id
1 'polypeptide(L)'
;MILMKNKYGLILVLGIAIAALVGLLFFLKNSSELAVIEYIYLLLVLLIVVGTSIILLKNAKEIKIGLSVGDELTEKTTWKAGYYTYLFSVWVAISLLWYNILVPERFGVPELSVEQVIGILVLLPGAFFIGLAFYFNKKGDV
;
A
#
# COMPACT_ATOMS: atom_id res chain seq x y z
N MET A 1 -5.93 26.25 12.23
CA MET A 1 -6.94 25.26 11.77
C MET A 1 -6.33 24.01 11.11
N ILE A 2 -5.12 24.07 10.53
CA ILE A 2 -4.44 22.94 9.86
C ILE A 2 -3.95 21.86 10.86
N LEU A 3 -3.62 22.25 12.10
CA LEU A 3 -3.05 21.36 13.13
C LEU A 3 -4.00 20.24 13.61
N MET A 4 -5.32 20.45 13.58
CA MET A 4 -6.30 19.45 14.01
C MET A 4 -6.59 18.40 12.92
N LYS A 5 -6.44 18.77 11.64
CA LYS A 5 -6.75 17.89 10.50
C LYS A 5 -5.79 16.69 10.41
N ASN A 6 -4.55 16.86 10.87
CA ASN A 6 -3.51 15.83 10.78
C ASN A 6 -3.56 14.79 11.91
N LYS A 7 -4.10 15.15 13.09
CA LYS A 7 -4.24 14.19 14.22
C LYS A 7 -5.22 13.07 13.88
N TYR A 8 -6.35 13.40 13.24
CA TYR A 8 -7.32 12.40 12.80
C TYR A 8 -6.79 11.51 11.67
N GLY A 9 -6.00 12.06 10.75
CA GLY A 9 -5.32 11.27 9.71
C GLY A 9 -4.33 10.27 10.29
N LEU A 10 -3.51 10.70 11.26
CA LEU A 10 -2.54 9.83 11.94
C LEU A 10 -3.24 8.74 12.76
N ILE A 11 -4.31 9.07 13.48
CA ILE A 11 -5.14 8.10 14.23
C ILE A 11 -5.81 7.10 13.28
N LEU A 12 -6.33 7.55 12.13
CA LEU A 12 -7.02 6.70 11.17
C LEU A 12 -6.05 5.72 10.50
N VAL A 13 -4.85 6.17 10.14
CA VAL A 13 -3.82 5.29 9.56
C VAL A 13 -3.22 4.33 10.59
N LEU A 14 -3.01 4.76 11.85
CA LEU A 14 -2.65 3.85 12.94
C LEU A 14 -3.75 2.82 13.18
N GLY A 15 -5.02 3.24 13.12
CA GLY A 15 -6.17 2.35 13.20
C GLY A 15 -6.18 1.30 12.09
N ILE A 16 -5.92 1.71 10.85
CA ILE A 16 -5.82 0.79 9.70
C ILE A 16 -4.61 -0.15 9.86
N ALA A 17 -3.45 0.35 10.30
CA ALA A 17 -2.27 -0.48 10.52
C ALA A 17 -2.49 -1.52 11.63
N ILE A 18 -3.15 -1.12 12.73
CA ILE A 18 -3.52 -2.02 13.83
C ILE A 18 -4.56 -3.04 13.35
N ALA A 19 -5.59 -2.61 12.62
CA ALA A 19 -6.60 -3.51 12.07
C ALA A 19 -5.99 -4.52 11.08
N ALA A 20 -5.05 -4.08 10.24
CA ALA A 20 -4.29 -4.94 9.34
C ALA A 20 -3.44 -5.96 10.12
N LEU A 21 -2.70 -5.52 11.15
CA LEU A 21 -1.92 -6.41 12.02
C LEU A 21 -2.79 -7.41 12.78
N VAL A 22 -3.94 -6.99 13.30
CA VAL A 22 -4.88 -7.86 14.01
C VAL A 22 -5.50 -8.88 13.06
N GLY A 23 -5.93 -8.47 11.86
CA GLY A 23 -6.44 -9.38 10.84
C GLY A 23 -5.38 -10.42 10.41
N LEU A 24 -4.14 -9.96 10.29
CA LEU A 24 -2.98 -10.79 9.94
C LEU A 24 -2.66 -11.81 11.06
N LEU A 25 -2.72 -11.41 12.33
CA LEU A 25 -2.59 -12.33 13.47
C LEU A 25 -3.73 -13.35 13.54
N PHE A 26 -4.96 -12.94 13.21
CA PHE A 26 -6.11 -13.83 13.18
C PHE A 26 -5.98 -14.87 12.06
N PHE A 27 -5.51 -14.44 10.89
CA PHE A 27 -5.23 -15.31 9.76
C PHE A 27 -4.13 -16.34 10.11
N LEU A 28 -2.99 -15.88 10.64
CA LEU A 28 -1.88 -16.76 11.06
C LEU A 28 -2.29 -17.77 12.13
N LYS A 29 -3.19 -17.41 13.04
CA LYS A 29 -3.67 -18.32 14.09
C LYS A 29 -4.61 -19.42 13.56
N ASN A 30 -5.30 -19.15 12.46
CA ASN A 30 -6.32 -20.06 11.91
C ASN A 30 -5.79 -20.94 10.76
N SER A 31 -4.58 -20.65 10.25
CA SER A 31 -3.94 -21.38 9.16
C SER A 31 -2.87 -22.34 9.70
N SER A 32 -3.13 -23.64 9.64
CA SER A 32 -2.20 -24.68 10.09
C SER A 32 -1.07 -24.97 9.10
N GLU A 33 -1.26 -24.64 7.82
CA GLU A 33 -0.21 -24.62 6.77
C GLU A 33 -0.47 -23.43 5.85
N LEU A 34 0.56 -22.64 5.57
CA LEU A 34 0.47 -21.52 4.64
C LEU A 34 1.06 -21.91 3.29
N ALA A 35 0.32 -21.65 2.22
CA ALA A 35 0.83 -21.78 0.86
C ALA A 35 1.83 -20.66 0.55
N VAL A 36 2.75 -20.88 -0.39
CA VAL A 36 3.77 -19.90 -0.81
C VAL A 36 3.14 -18.56 -1.21
N ILE A 37 1.96 -18.59 -1.84
CA ILE A 37 1.23 -17.37 -2.24
C ILE A 37 0.75 -16.53 -1.04
N GLU A 38 0.44 -17.18 0.08
CA GLU A 38 -0.03 -16.51 1.29
C GLU A 38 1.12 -15.80 2.01
N TYR A 39 2.33 -16.37 1.96
CA TYR A 39 3.55 -15.68 2.40
C TYR A 39 3.83 -14.43 1.57
N ILE A 40 3.56 -14.44 0.27
CA ILE A 40 3.71 -13.26 -0.60
C ILE A 40 2.72 -12.16 -0.19
N TYR A 41 1.45 -12.51 0.08
CA TYR A 41 0.46 -11.55 0.57
C TYR A 41 0.84 -10.97 1.93
N LEU A 42 1.31 -11.82 2.86
CA LEU A 42 1.81 -11.39 4.16
C LEU A 42 2.96 -10.38 4.03
N LEU A 43 3.93 -10.67 3.17
CA LEU A 43 5.06 -9.78 2.92
C LEU A 43 4.60 -8.43 2.33
N LEU A 44 3.64 -8.43 1.41
CA LEU A 44 3.05 -7.22 0.84
C LEU A 44 2.33 -6.38 1.90
N VAL A 45 1.49 -6.99 2.74
CA VAL A 45 0.82 -6.28 3.84
C VAL A 45 1.84 -5.66 4.79
N LEU A 46 2.90 -6.41 5.13
CA LEU A 46 3.93 -5.94 6.04
C LEU A 46 4.72 -4.76 5.44
N LEU A 47 5.04 -4.80 4.14
CA LEU A 47 5.64 -3.68 3.42
C LEU A 47 4.75 -2.43 3.45
N ILE A 48 3.43 -2.61 3.29
CA ILE A 48 2.48 -1.50 3.37
C ILE A 48 2.48 -0.89 4.77
N VAL A 49 2.29 -1.72 5.81
CA VAL A 49 2.24 -1.25 7.20
C VAL A 49 3.53 -0.54 7.59
N VAL A 50 4.69 -1.13 7.29
CA VAL A 50 6.00 -0.54 7.62
C VAL A 50 6.25 0.73 6.82
N GLY A 51 6.00 0.69 5.51
CA GLY A 51 6.21 1.84 4.63
C GLY A 51 5.36 3.04 5.02
N THR A 52 4.06 2.82 5.26
CA THR A 52 3.15 3.86 5.74
C THR A 52 3.56 4.39 7.11
N SER A 53 3.99 3.51 8.04
CA SER A 53 4.45 3.93 9.37
C SER A 53 5.70 4.82 9.30
N ILE A 54 6.65 4.50 8.43
CA ILE A 54 7.86 5.31 8.23
C ILE A 54 7.52 6.68 7.62
N ILE A 55 6.63 6.72 6.62
CA ILE A 55 6.17 8.00 6.01
C ILE A 55 5.51 8.88 7.09
N LEU A 56 4.65 8.30 7.92
CA LEU A 56 4.02 9.01 9.03
C LEU A 56 5.03 9.50 10.07
N LEU A 57 6.02 8.67 10.43
CA LEU A 57 7.06 9.05 11.37
C LEU A 57 7.94 10.18 10.84
N LYS A 58 8.24 10.19 9.54
CA LYS A 58 8.91 11.32 8.87
C LYS A 58 8.08 12.60 8.99
N ASN A 59 6.82 12.55 8.58
CA ASN A 59 5.91 13.70 8.63
C ASN A 59 5.73 14.22 10.07
N ALA A 60 5.63 13.32 11.06
CA ALA A 60 5.50 13.70 12.47
C ALA A 60 6.76 14.37 13.04
N LYS A 61 7.96 13.98 12.57
CA LYS A 61 9.22 14.62 12.96
C LYS A 61 9.36 16.01 12.34
N GLU A 62 8.94 16.19 11.09
CA GLU A 62 9.00 17.48 10.39
C GLU A 62 8.05 18.52 11.00
N ILE A 63 6.86 18.11 11.47
CA ILE A 63 5.92 18.99 12.20
C ILE A 63 6.51 19.52 13.51
N LYS A 64 7.37 18.76 14.18
CA LYS A 64 8.00 19.14 15.46
C LYS A 64 9.11 20.18 15.33
N ILE A 65 9.67 20.35 14.13
CA ILE A 65 10.82 21.25 13.87
C ILE A 65 10.37 22.69 13.54
N GLY A 66 9.05 22.94 13.52
CA GLY A 66 8.49 24.17 12.99
C GLY A 66 8.27 23.97 11.50
N LEU A 67 7.00 24.01 11.09
CA LEU A 67 6.55 23.73 9.73
C LEU A 67 7.44 24.45 8.70
N SER A 68 8.19 23.68 7.90
CA SER A 68 8.27 24.05 6.48
C SER A 68 6.80 24.03 6.03
N VAL A 69 6.30 25.20 5.62
CA VAL A 69 5.02 25.34 4.93
C VAL A 69 5.01 24.22 3.91
N GLY A 70 4.09 23.25 4.02
CA GLY A 70 4.07 22.05 3.18
C GLY A 70 4.63 22.34 1.80
N ASP A 71 5.89 21.95 1.60
CA ASP A 71 6.68 22.35 0.46
C ASP A 71 5.87 21.95 -0.77
N GLU A 72 5.54 22.87 -1.68
CA GLU A 72 4.83 22.53 -2.92
C GLU A 72 5.49 21.33 -3.63
N LEU A 73 6.79 21.14 -3.41
CA LEU A 73 7.57 19.99 -3.81
C LEU A 73 7.09 18.66 -3.22
N THR A 74 6.83 18.56 -1.91
CA THR A 74 6.32 17.33 -1.28
C THR A 74 4.90 17.00 -1.74
N GLU A 75 4.08 18.02 -1.98
CA GLU A 75 2.75 17.84 -2.58
C GLU A 75 2.87 17.37 -4.04
N LYS A 76 3.78 17.96 -4.83
CA LYS A 76 4.07 17.55 -6.21
C LYS A 76 4.67 16.14 -6.29
N THR A 77 5.55 15.72 -5.37
CA THR A 77 6.12 14.36 -5.35
C THR A 77 5.09 13.31 -4.94
N THR A 78 4.24 13.62 -3.97
CA THR A 78 3.12 12.75 -3.56
C THR A 78 2.10 12.63 -4.69
N TRP A 79 1.82 13.72 -5.41
CA TRP A 79 0.97 13.71 -6.59
C TRP A 79 1.53 12.82 -7.71
N LYS A 80 2.84 12.94 -8.02
CA LYS A 80 3.50 12.06 -9.00
C LYS A 80 3.42 10.59 -8.59
N ALA A 81 3.71 10.27 -7.33
CA ALA A 81 3.59 8.90 -6.82
C ALA A 81 2.15 8.37 -6.96
N GLY A 82 1.16 9.19 -6.61
CA GLY A 82 -0.26 8.86 -6.74
C GLY A 82 -0.67 8.62 -8.20
N TYR A 83 -0.24 9.49 -9.12
CA TYR A 83 -0.55 9.37 -10.54
C TYR A 83 0.02 8.10 -11.17
N TYR A 84 1.30 7.80 -10.94
CA TYR A 84 1.91 6.57 -11.45
C TYR A 84 1.30 5.32 -10.81
N THR A 85 0.92 5.38 -9.53
CA THR A 85 0.21 4.28 -8.87
C THR A 85 -1.17 4.07 -9.47
N TYR A 86 -1.90 5.14 -9.76
CA TYR A 86 -3.20 5.02 -10.42
C TYR A 86 -3.07 4.30 -11.77
N LEU A 87 -2.13 4.74 -12.63
CA LEU A 87 -1.86 4.06 -13.89
C LEU A 87 -1.49 2.58 -13.69
N PHE A 88 -0.64 2.29 -12.71
CA PHE A 88 -0.25 0.93 -12.37
C PHE A 88 -1.45 0.09 -11.93
N SER A 89 -2.34 0.63 -11.09
CA SER A 89 -3.53 -0.07 -10.60
C SER A 89 -4.50 -0.44 -11.73
N VAL A 90 -4.66 0.43 -12.74
CA VAL A 90 -5.46 0.14 -13.93
C VAL A 90 -4.88 -1.06 -14.69
N TRP A 91 -3.56 -1.09 -14.89
CA TRP A 91 -2.91 -2.22 -15.55
C TRP A 91 -2.98 -3.51 -14.74
N VAL A 92 -2.85 -3.45 -13.41
CA VAL A 92 -3.06 -4.60 -12.52
C VAL A 92 -4.48 -5.16 -12.67
N ALA A 93 -5.49 -4.29 -12.68
CA ALA A 93 -6.89 -4.72 -12.89
C ALA A 93 -7.10 -5.41 -14.24
N ILE A 94 -6.56 -4.84 -15.32
CA ILE A 94 -6.63 -5.43 -16.66
C ILE A 94 -5.90 -6.77 -16.69
N SER A 95 -4.72 -6.89 -16.09
CA SER A 95 -3.96 -8.14 -16.04
C SER A 95 -4.70 -9.24 -15.27
N LEU A 96 -5.38 -8.92 -14.17
CA LEU A 96 -6.17 -9.89 -13.42
C LEU A 96 -7.39 -10.38 -14.21
N LEU A 97 -8.06 -9.48 -14.94
CA LEU A 97 -9.14 -9.85 -15.85
C LEU A 97 -8.64 -10.79 -16.95
N TRP A 98 -7.52 -10.46 -17.60
CA TRP A 98 -6.92 -11.32 -18.61
C TRP A 98 -6.46 -12.66 -18.05
N TYR A 99 -5.92 -12.68 -16.82
CA TYR A 99 -5.56 -13.91 -16.14
C TYR A 99 -6.78 -14.82 -16.01
N ASN A 100 -7.86 -14.35 -15.37
CA ASN A 100 -9.04 -15.17 -15.11
C ASN A 100 -9.76 -15.63 -16.39
N ILE A 101 -9.65 -14.88 -17.49
CA ILE A 101 -10.25 -15.28 -18.78
C ILE A 101 -9.36 -16.27 -19.53
N LEU A 102 -8.07 -15.97 -19.69
CA LEU A 102 -7.21 -16.67 -20.67
C LEU A 102 -6.41 -17.82 -20.07
N VAL A 103 -6.02 -17.71 -18.80
CA VAL A 103 -5.01 -18.60 -18.22
C VAL A 103 -5.63 -19.91 -17.72
N PRO A 104 -6.77 -19.91 -17.01
CA PRO A 104 -7.49 -21.13 -16.66
C PRO A 104 -7.88 -21.97 -17.87
N GLU A 105 -8.41 -21.33 -18.92
CA GLU A 105 -8.84 -22.01 -20.14
C GLU A 105 -7.67 -22.63 -20.92
N ARG A 106 -6.53 -21.92 -21.03
CA ARG A 106 -5.37 -22.41 -21.81
C ARG A 106 -4.45 -23.34 -21.05
N PHE A 107 -4.29 -23.16 -19.75
CA PHE A 107 -3.26 -23.84 -18.95
C PHE A 107 -3.85 -24.74 -17.85
N GLY A 108 -5.17 -24.81 -17.72
CA GLY A 108 -5.84 -25.67 -16.73
C GLY A 108 -5.56 -25.30 -15.28
N VAL A 109 -5.09 -24.06 -15.03
CA VAL A 109 -4.87 -23.54 -13.68
C VAL A 109 -6.18 -22.99 -13.10
N PRO A 110 -6.38 -23.02 -11.78
CA PRO A 110 -7.60 -22.51 -11.18
C PRO A 110 -7.74 -20.99 -11.38
N GLU A 111 -8.99 -20.55 -11.55
CA GLU A 111 -9.36 -19.14 -11.53
C GLU A 111 -9.03 -18.51 -10.16
N LEU A 112 -8.64 -17.24 -10.17
CA LEU A 112 -8.49 -16.49 -8.93
C LEU A 112 -9.86 -16.21 -8.34
N SER A 113 -10.02 -16.57 -7.08
CA SER A 113 -11.19 -16.21 -6.28
C SER A 113 -11.35 -14.69 -6.14
N VAL A 114 -12.57 -14.23 -5.88
CA VAL A 114 -12.87 -12.80 -5.74
C VAL A 114 -12.04 -12.18 -4.62
N GLU A 115 -11.83 -12.91 -3.52
CA GLU A 115 -11.00 -12.48 -2.39
C GLU A 115 -9.54 -12.27 -2.81
N GLN A 116 -8.98 -13.18 -3.60
CA GLN A 116 -7.62 -13.07 -4.12
C GLN A 116 -7.47 -11.90 -5.09
N VAL A 117 -8.45 -11.69 -5.98
CA VAL A 117 -8.46 -10.56 -6.93
C VAL A 117 -8.51 -9.23 -6.20
N ILE A 118 -9.39 -9.08 -5.21
CA ILE A 118 -9.47 -7.87 -4.38
C ILE A 118 -8.16 -7.66 -3.61
N GLY A 119 -7.60 -8.73 -3.03
CA GLY A 119 -6.33 -8.69 -2.33
C GLY A 119 -5.20 -8.15 -3.22
N ILE A 120 -5.05 -8.66 -4.43
CA ILE A 120 -4.03 -8.19 -5.38
C ILE A 120 -4.30 -6.75 -5.80
N LEU A 121 -5.55 -6.39 -6.10
CA LEU A 121 -5.94 -5.03 -6.52
C LEU A 121 -5.64 -3.95 -5.48
N VAL A 122 -5.65 -4.29 -4.19
CA VAL A 122 -5.37 -3.32 -3.13
C VAL A 122 -3.89 -3.35 -2.74
N LEU A 123 -3.32 -4.55 -2.54
CA LEU A 123 -1.99 -4.70 -1.99
C LEU A 123 -0.89 -4.31 -2.98
N LEU A 124 -1.04 -4.72 -4.25
CA LEU A 124 0.01 -4.49 -5.25
C LEU A 124 0.16 -2.99 -5.57
N PRO A 125 -0.92 -2.22 -5.82
CA PRO A 125 -0.82 -0.78 -6.00
C PRO A 125 -0.43 -0.04 -4.71
N GLY A 126 -0.91 -0.49 -3.55
CA GLY A 126 -0.51 0.11 -2.26
C GLY A 126 0.99 0.02 -2.02
N ALA A 127 1.60 -1.14 -2.27
CA ALA A 127 3.04 -1.33 -2.16
C ALA A 127 3.81 -0.50 -3.21
N PHE A 128 3.29 -0.41 -4.43
CA PHE A 128 3.88 0.39 -5.50
C PHE A 128 3.87 1.88 -5.18
N PHE A 129 2.76 2.40 -4.64
CA PHE A 129 2.66 3.79 -4.18
C PHE A 129 3.71 4.11 -3.12
N ILE A 130 3.85 3.23 -2.13
CA ILE A 130 4.82 3.41 -1.05
C ILE A 130 6.24 3.43 -1.63
N GLY A 131 6.56 2.49 -2.52
CA GLY A 131 7.85 2.45 -3.22
C GLY A 131 8.15 3.76 -3.95
N LEU A 132 7.19 4.27 -4.73
CA LEU A 132 7.31 5.54 -5.44
C LEU A 132 7.37 6.75 -4.50
N ALA A 133 6.57 6.76 -3.44
CA ALA A 133 6.58 7.81 -2.43
C ALA A 133 7.94 7.87 -1.72
N PHE A 134 8.59 6.72 -1.46
CA PHE A 134 9.96 6.69 -0.94
C PHE A 134 10.99 7.15 -1.96
N TYR A 135 10.84 6.70 -3.21
CA TYR A 135 11.74 7.06 -4.30
C TYR A 135 11.75 8.58 -4.54
N PHE A 136 10.57 9.18 -4.72
CA PHE A 136 10.44 10.62 -4.99
C PHE A 136 10.68 11.51 -3.76
N ASN A 137 10.63 10.97 -2.54
CA ASN A 137 10.95 11.71 -1.31
C ASN A 137 12.40 11.50 -0.81
N LYS A 138 13.31 10.96 -1.65
CA LYS A 138 14.74 11.00 -1.35
C LYS A 138 15.26 12.45 -1.46
N LYS A 139 16.01 12.89 -0.45
CA LYS A 139 16.65 14.21 -0.44
C LYS A 139 17.58 14.35 -1.65
N GLY A 140 17.36 15.35 -2.50
CA GLY A 140 18.27 15.76 -3.57
C GLY A 140 17.80 15.50 -5.01
N ASP A 141 16.59 14.98 -5.24
CA ASP A 141 16.07 14.68 -6.58
C ASP A 141 15.13 15.77 -7.16
N VAL A 142 15.00 16.90 -6.45
CA VAL A 142 14.38 18.15 -6.94
C VAL A 142 15.00 19.36 -6.23
#